data_AF-A0A7S0C087-F1
#
_entry.id   AF-A0A7S0C087-F1
#
_cell.length_a   1.000
_cell.length_b   1.000
_cell.length_c   1.000
_cell.angle_alpha   90.00
_cell.angle_beta   90.00
_cell.angle_gamma   90.00
#
_symmetry.space_group_name_H-M   'P 1'
#
loop_
_entity.id
_entity.type
_entity.pdbx_description
1 polymer ?
#
loop_
_entity_poly.entity_id
_entity_poly.type
_entity_poly.pdbx_seq_one_letter_code
_entity_poly.pdbx_strand_id
1 'polypeptide(L)'
;FRIAIFRDPLARFLSAYLDKCIETQSQHCKPEAIFRFTNPKSGEPPLDNSQQERLLHTIRQNPKQHFEAYVDAMPLMWDLHFFPQSLYCDGIYRFWKGYDYVGNMSERATFHKSLVELVTKMGGRFETLVRERFNLPATTNSEAETTTPATLIRHSNGSVIADGNLNVGGNHATGASTLVQQYYTPQSVRRVLQYLSIDYTLLDLDIPDWAEEMLAEI
;
A
#
# COMPACT_ATOMS: atom_id res chain seq x y z
N PHE A 1 6.81 3.39 24.07
CA PHE A 1 5.73 3.86 23.18
C PHE A 1 5.87 3.13 21.85
N ARG A 2 4.98 2.18 21.56
CA ARG A 2 4.95 1.33 20.37
C ARG A 2 3.74 1.69 19.53
N ILE A 3 3.96 1.93 18.24
CA ILE A 3 2.93 2.41 17.31
C ILE A 3 2.84 1.42 16.16
N ALA A 4 1.62 0.98 15.83
CA ALA A 4 1.31 0.22 14.64
C ALA A 4 0.36 1.04 13.77
N ILE A 5 0.62 1.11 12.47
CA ILE A 5 -0.28 1.74 11.52
C ILE A 5 -0.49 0.75 10.37
N PHE A 6 -1.74 0.37 10.16
CA PHE A 6 -2.14 -0.57 9.12
C PHE A 6 -2.73 0.16 7.94
N ARG A 7 -2.57 -0.41 6.74
CA ARG A 7 -3.30 -0.01 5.54
C ARG A 7 -4.25 -1.16 5.21
N ASP A 8 -5.42 -0.84 4.67
CA ASP A 8 -6.33 -1.85 4.15
C ASP A 8 -5.59 -2.90 3.31
N PRO A 9 -5.71 -4.20 3.64
CA PRO A 9 -5.01 -5.27 2.94
C PRO A 9 -5.27 -5.31 1.43
N LEU A 10 -6.50 -5.09 0.96
CA LEU A 10 -6.84 -5.08 -0.48
C LEU A 10 -6.17 -3.91 -1.22
N ALA A 11 -6.20 -2.70 -0.65
CA ALA A 11 -5.53 -1.53 -1.22
C ALA A 11 -4.01 -1.68 -1.19
N ARG A 12 -3.45 -2.32 -0.15
CA ARG A 12 -2.02 -2.64 -0.05
C ARG A 12 -1.59 -3.62 -1.13
N PHE A 13 -2.36 -4.68 -1.36
CA PHE A 13 -2.08 -5.66 -2.41
C PHE A 13 -2.06 -5.01 -3.79
N LEU A 14 -3.08 -4.20 -4.11
CA LEU A 14 -3.13 -3.48 -5.37
C LEU A 14 -1.96 -2.49 -5.50
N SER A 15 -1.59 -1.81 -4.43
CA SER A 15 -0.43 -0.91 -4.41
C SER A 15 0.88 -1.64 -4.73
N ALA A 16 1.08 -2.83 -4.17
CA ALA A 16 2.25 -3.65 -4.47
C ALA A 16 2.25 -4.09 -5.94
N TYR A 17 1.10 -4.50 -6.47
CA TYR A 17 0.95 -4.85 -7.88
C TYR A 17 1.28 -3.68 -8.81
N LEU A 18 0.74 -2.48 -8.54
CA LEU A 18 0.99 -1.30 -9.37
C LEU A 18 2.48 -0.93 -9.38
N ASP A 19 3.12 -0.86 -8.21
CA ASP A 19 4.54 -0.54 -8.09
C ASP A 19 5.42 -1.63 -8.74
N LYS A 20 5.18 -2.91 -8.41
CA LYS A 20 6.06 -4.01 -8.82
C LYS A 20 5.82 -4.49 -10.25
N CYS A 21 4.59 -4.44 -10.75
CA CYS A 21 4.21 -5.03 -12.03
C CYS A 21 3.88 -4.03 -13.12
N ILE A 22 3.41 -2.83 -12.78
CA ILE A 22 3.06 -1.82 -13.77
C ILE A 22 4.18 -0.79 -13.92
N GLU A 23 4.63 -0.20 -12.82
CA GLU A 23 5.61 0.90 -12.84
C GLU A 23 7.04 0.39 -13.00
N THR A 24 7.49 -0.53 -12.13
CA THR A 24 8.89 -1.00 -12.14
C THR A 24 9.13 -2.22 -13.04
N GLN A 25 8.07 -2.93 -13.44
CA GLN A 25 8.13 -4.19 -14.20
C GLN A 25 9.20 -5.16 -13.65
N SER A 26 9.20 -5.30 -12.33
CA SER A 26 10.18 -6.11 -11.62
C SER A 26 10.03 -7.61 -11.95
N GLN A 27 11.07 -8.40 -11.66
CA GLN A 27 11.06 -9.86 -11.88
C GLN A 27 10.03 -10.61 -11.02
N HIS A 28 9.40 -9.89 -10.09
CA HIS A 28 8.35 -10.35 -9.19
C HIS A 28 6.99 -10.53 -9.88
N CYS A 29 6.87 -10.12 -11.14
CA CYS A 29 5.62 -10.15 -11.89
C CYS A 29 5.66 -11.25 -12.93
N LYS A 30 4.99 -12.36 -12.58
CA LYS A 30 4.99 -13.61 -13.30
C LYS A 30 3.52 -14.07 -13.51
N PRO A 31 3.24 -14.92 -14.50
CA PRO A 31 4.17 -15.45 -15.50
C PRO A 31 4.68 -14.38 -16.46
N GLU A 32 5.98 -14.41 -16.78
CA GLU A 32 6.61 -13.41 -17.65
C GLU A 32 5.93 -13.32 -19.02
N ALA A 33 5.34 -14.40 -19.53
CA ALA A 33 4.59 -14.33 -20.79
C ALA A 33 3.46 -13.29 -20.75
N ILE A 34 2.84 -13.04 -19.59
CA ILE A 34 1.81 -12.02 -19.41
C ILE A 34 2.45 -10.64 -19.20
N PHE A 35 3.46 -10.55 -18.34
CA PHE A 35 3.98 -9.27 -17.81
C PHE A 35 5.25 -8.73 -18.49
N ARG A 36 6.02 -9.55 -19.21
CA ARG A 36 7.19 -9.13 -19.97
C ARG A 36 6.84 -8.96 -21.44
N PHE A 37 7.24 -7.81 -21.97
CA PHE A 37 7.63 -7.73 -23.37
C PHE A 37 8.79 -8.70 -23.59
N THR A 38 8.81 -9.39 -24.73
CA THR A 38 10.05 -9.92 -25.30
C THR A 38 11.13 -8.86 -25.09
N ASN A 39 12.03 -9.08 -24.14
CA ASN A 39 13.11 -8.13 -23.92
C ASN A 39 13.89 -8.17 -25.24
N PRO A 40 13.97 -7.08 -26.04
CA PRO A 40 14.63 -7.14 -27.34
C PRO A 40 16.11 -7.57 -27.21
N LYS A 41 16.67 -7.53 -25.99
CA LYS A 41 18.02 -8.03 -25.67
C LYS A 41 18.10 -9.53 -25.35
N SER A 42 16.97 -10.22 -25.14
CA SER A 42 16.97 -11.64 -24.78
C SER A 42 17.30 -12.56 -25.96
N GLY A 43 17.17 -12.07 -27.20
CA GLY A 43 17.38 -12.89 -28.40
C GLY A 43 16.39 -14.05 -28.52
N GLU A 44 15.40 -14.14 -27.63
CA GLU A 44 14.37 -15.17 -27.70
C GLU A 44 13.44 -14.87 -28.88
N PRO A 45 13.21 -15.85 -29.78
CA PRO A 45 12.29 -15.67 -30.87
C PRO A 45 10.88 -15.43 -30.30
N PRO A 46 10.09 -14.52 -30.91
CA PRO A 46 8.70 -14.34 -30.51
C PRO A 46 7.97 -15.69 -30.61
N LEU A 47 7.13 -15.98 -29.61
CA LEU A 47 6.27 -17.15 -29.62
C LEU A 47 5.44 -17.13 -30.92
N ASP A 48 5.66 -18.09 -31.81
CA ASP A 48 4.99 -18.23 -33.12
C ASP A 48 3.52 -18.71 -32.98
N ASN A 49 2.81 -18.21 -31.97
CA ASN A 49 1.41 -18.50 -31.71
C ASN A 49 0.60 -17.22 -31.82
N SER A 50 0.20 -16.86 -33.04
CA SER A 50 -0.61 -15.66 -33.31
C SER A 50 -1.93 -15.57 -32.53
N GLN A 51 -2.44 -16.69 -32.00
CA GLN A 51 -3.61 -16.71 -31.11
C GLN A 51 -3.23 -16.37 -29.65
N GLN A 52 -2.11 -16.90 -29.17
CA GLN A 52 -1.61 -16.62 -27.83
C GLN A 52 -1.21 -15.15 -27.69
N GLU A 53 -0.52 -14.60 -28.68
CA GLU A 53 -0.18 -13.16 -28.71
C GLU A 53 -1.42 -12.27 -28.71
N ARG A 54 -2.47 -12.66 -29.45
CA ARG A 54 -3.75 -11.92 -29.43
C ARG A 54 -4.40 -11.94 -28.06
N LEU A 55 -4.47 -13.11 -27.41
CA LEU A 55 -5.02 -13.23 -26.07
C LEU A 55 -4.23 -12.40 -25.04
N LEU A 56 -2.89 -12.50 -25.08
CA LEU A 56 -2.00 -11.75 -24.19
C LEU A 56 -2.15 -10.23 -24.40
N HIS A 57 -2.26 -9.79 -25.65
CA HIS A 57 -2.51 -8.39 -25.98
C HIS A 57 -3.84 -7.89 -25.40
N THR A 58 -4.93 -8.67 -25.53
CA THR A 58 -6.23 -8.32 -24.93
C THR A 58 -6.15 -8.22 -23.41
N ILE A 59 -5.52 -9.19 -22.75
CA ILE A 59 -5.35 -9.18 -21.29
C ILE A 59 -4.57 -7.93 -20.86
N ARG A 60 -3.47 -7.59 -21.54
CA ARG A 60 -2.63 -6.42 -21.21
C ARG A 60 -3.35 -5.09 -21.34
N GLN A 61 -4.28 -4.97 -22.30
CA GLN A 61 -5.04 -3.73 -22.51
C GLN A 61 -6.19 -3.55 -21.53
N ASN A 62 -6.54 -4.60 -20.78
CA ASN A 62 -7.63 -4.56 -19.80
C ASN A 62 -7.06 -4.69 -18.37
N PRO A 63 -6.98 -3.59 -17.59
CA PRO A 63 -6.42 -3.60 -16.24
C PRO A 63 -7.04 -4.65 -15.33
N LYS A 64 -8.36 -4.91 -15.47
CA LYS A 64 -9.07 -5.92 -14.69
C LYS A 64 -8.61 -7.33 -15.02
N GLN A 65 -8.58 -7.68 -16.31
CA GLN A 65 -8.14 -9.01 -16.75
C GLN A 65 -6.65 -9.24 -16.44
N HIS A 66 -5.82 -8.21 -16.61
CA HIS A 66 -4.39 -8.30 -16.30
C HIS A 66 -4.14 -8.55 -14.81
N PHE A 67 -4.85 -7.80 -13.95
CA PHE A 67 -4.75 -7.98 -12.51
C PHE A 67 -5.36 -9.29 -12.03
N GLU A 68 -6.49 -9.71 -12.59
CA GLU A 68 -7.08 -11.02 -12.27
C GLU A 68 -6.13 -12.16 -12.66
N ALA A 69 -5.51 -12.12 -13.85
CA ALA A 69 -4.50 -13.09 -14.25
C ALA A 69 -3.29 -13.11 -13.31
N TYR A 70 -2.89 -11.95 -12.77
CA TYR A 70 -1.85 -11.86 -11.74
C TYR A 70 -2.27 -12.57 -10.45
N VAL A 71 -3.45 -12.25 -9.92
CA VAL A 71 -4.00 -12.80 -8.68
C VAL A 71 -4.12 -14.33 -8.75
N ASP A 72 -4.45 -14.85 -9.94
CA ASP A 72 -4.62 -16.28 -10.20
C ASP A 72 -3.30 -17.04 -10.19
N ALA A 73 -2.25 -16.41 -10.72
CA ALA A 73 -0.92 -16.98 -10.75
C ALA A 73 -0.16 -16.81 -9.43
N MET A 74 -0.55 -15.84 -8.59
CA MET A 74 0.15 -15.47 -7.35
C MET A 74 0.52 -16.66 -6.44
N PRO A 75 -0.36 -17.66 -6.17
CA PRO A 75 -0.02 -18.79 -5.30
C PRO A 75 1.19 -19.60 -5.76
N LEU A 76 1.50 -19.59 -7.06
CA LEU A 76 2.62 -20.34 -7.63
C LEU A 76 3.97 -19.63 -7.45
N MET A 77 3.96 -18.36 -7.06
CA MET A 77 5.12 -17.46 -7.22
C MET A 77 5.36 -16.63 -5.96
N TRP A 78 4.80 -17.12 -4.84
CA TRP A 78 4.63 -16.44 -3.57
C TRP A 78 5.68 -15.34 -3.34
N ASP A 79 5.24 -14.09 -3.48
CA ASP A 79 6.11 -12.93 -3.40
C ASP A 79 5.92 -12.19 -2.06
N LEU A 80 7.03 -11.84 -1.43
CA LEU A 80 7.08 -11.22 -0.11
C LEU A 80 6.31 -9.87 -0.09
N HIS A 81 6.26 -9.12 -1.18
CA HIS A 81 5.53 -7.84 -1.23
C HIS A 81 4.01 -8.00 -1.03
N PHE A 82 3.48 -9.20 -1.27
CA PHE A 82 2.05 -9.52 -1.21
C PHE A 82 1.67 -10.34 0.02
N PHE A 83 2.64 -10.65 0.88
CA PHE A 83 2.41 -11.41 2.11
C PHE A 83 1.53 -10.62 3.09
N PRO A 84 0.73 -11.30 3.92
CA PRO A 84 -0.08 -10.66 4.97
C PRO A 84 0.74 -9.80 5.94
N GLN A 85 0.27 -8.58 6.22
CA GLN A 85 0.94 -7.62 7.11
C GLN A 85 1.01 -8.13 8.55
N SER A 86 0.00 -8.88 8.98
CA SER A 86 -0.07 -9.55 10.28
C SER A 86 1.17 -10.41 10.56
N LEU A 87 1.72 -11.06 9.54
CA LEU A 87 2.88 -11.95 9.67
C LEU A 87 4.22 -11.21 9.70
N TYR A 88 4.25 -9.94 9.34
CA TYR A 88 5.46 -9.10 9.41
C TYR A 88 5.70 -8.51 10.81
N CYS A 89 6.88 -7.91 10.98
CA CYS A 89 7.30 -7.25 12.22
C CYS A 89 7.20 -8.18 13.44
N ASP A 90 7.88 -9.34 13.35
CA ASP A 90 7.86 -10.43 14.34
C ASP A 90 6.46 -11.01 14.60
N GLY A 91 5.59 -10.98 13.60
CA GLY A 91 4.19 -11.39 13.72
C GLY A 91 3.43 -10.39 14.56
N ILE A 92 3.22 -9.17 14.03
CA ILE A 92 2.58 -8.06 14.72
C ILE A 92 1.24 -8.46 15.38
N TYR A 93 0.50 -9.41 14.80
CA TYR A 93 -0.72 -9.97 15.40
C TYR A 93 -0.52 -10.64 16.77
N ARG A 94 0.68 -11.11 17.10
CA ARG A 94 0.96 -11.74 18.40
C ARG A 94 1.10 -10.71 19.50
N PHE A 95 1.52 -9.50 19.12
CA PHE A 95 1.92 -8.46 20.04
C PHE A 95 1.11 -7.19 19.90
N TRP A 96 0.08 -7.14 19.04
CA TRP A 96 -0.67 -5.93 18.74
C TRP A 96 -1.33 -5.32 20.00
N LYS A 97 -1.78 -6.16 20.94
CA LYS A 97 -2.28 -5.72 22.27
C LYS A 97 -1.22 -5.01 23.13
N GLY A 98 0.06 -5.20 22.82
CA GLY A 98 1.17 -4.51 23.46
C GLY A 98 1.47 -3.13 22.86
N TYR A 99 0.85 -2.77 21.73
CA TYR A 99 1.07 -1.47 21.14
C TYR A 99 0.32 -0.39 21.93
N ASP A 100 1.00 0.73 22.14
CA ASP A 100 0.41 1.88 22.81
C ASP A 100 -0.60 2.60 21.89
N TYR A 101 -0.45 2.44 20.57
CA TYR A 101 -1.37 2.99 19.58
C TYR A 101 -1.43 2.09 18.33
N VAL A 102 -2.64 1.87 17.84
CA VAL A 102 -2.92 1.16 16.59
C VAL A 102 -3.81 2.06 15.74
N GLY A 103 -3.33 2.43 14.55
CA GLY A 103 -4.05 3.29 13.61
C GLY A 103 -4.30 2.63 12.27
N ASN A 104 -5.16 3.25 11.47
CA ASN A 104 -5.53 2.77 10.14
C ASN A 104 -5.34 3.87 9.08
N MET A 105 -4.79 3.51 7.91
CA MET A 105 -4.57 4.35 6.73
C MET A 105 -5.57 4.09 5.59
N SER A 106 -6.61 3.30 5.81
CA SER A 106 -7.57 2.93 4.75
C SER A 106 -8.17 4.14 4.05
N GLU A 107 -8.46 5.22 4.78
CA GLU A 107 -9.05 6.43 4.21
C GLU A 107 -8.30 7.68 4.64
N ARG A 108 -8.27 8.69 3.77
CA ARG A 108 -7.59 9.95 4.07
C ARG A 108 -8.17 10.63 5.33
N ALA A 109 -9.49 10.61 5.47
CA ALA A 109 -10.18 11.20 6.62
C ALA A 109 -9.81 10.47 7.93
N THR A 110 -9.83 9.13 7.90
CA THR A 110 -9.48 8.30 9.06
C THR A 110 -7.99 8.35 9.38
N PHE A 111 -7.14 8.52 8.37
CA PHE A 111 -5.70 8.65 8.56
C PHE A 111 -5.31 9.94 9.27
N HIS A 112 -5.83 11.10 8.83
CA HIS A 112 -5.53 12.36 9.52
C HIS A 112 -6.07 12.36 10.96
N LYS A 113 -7.27 11.80 11.17
CA LYS A 113 -7.81 11.59 12.51
C LYS A 113 -6.88 10.69 13.35
N SER A 114 -6.41 9.58 12.78
CA SER A 114 -5.46 8.67 13.43
C SER A 114 -4.14 9.38 13.78
N LEU A 115 -3.64 10.24 12.90
CA LEU A 115 -2.44 11.03 13.19
C LEU A 115 -2.66 12.02 14.35
N VAL A 116 -3.80 12.72 14.37
CA VAL A 116 -4.14 13.63 15.46
C VAL A 116 -4.26 12.87 16.78
N GLU A 117 -4.99 11.75 16.82
CA GLU A 117 -5.14 10.91 18.01
C GLU A 117 -3.79 10.40 18.51
N LEU A 118 -2.93 9.95 17.60
CA LEU A 118 -1.58 9.52 17.90
C LEU A 118 -0.75 10.66 18.53
N VAL A 119 -0.76 11.85 17.93
CA VAL A 119 -0.05 13.03 18.44
C VAL A 119 -0.58 13.44 19.82
N THR A 120 -1.90 13.48 20.00
CA THR A 120 -2.55 13.79 21.27
C THR A 120 -2.14 12.77 22.34
N LYS A 121 -2.13 11.47 22.01
CA LYS A 121 -1.74 10.40 22.95
C LYS A 121 -0.27 10.49 23.38
N MET A 122 0.59 11.06 22.54
CA MET A 122 2.00 11.31 22.87
C MET A 122 2.24 12.60 23.66
N GLY A 123 1.20 13.40 23.92
CA GLY A 123 1.28 14.54 24.85
C GLY A 123 2.33 15.59 24.45
N GLY A 124 2.46 15.88 23.15
CA GLY A 124 3.44 16.85 22.63
C GLY A 124 4.88 16.34 22.54
N ARG A 125 5.15 15.09 22.94
CA ARG A 125 6.46 14.45 22.80
C ARG A 125 6.69 13.81 21.42
N PHE A 126 5.69 13.82 20.53
CA PHE A 126 5.77 13.14 19.24
C PHE A 126 7.01 13.53 18.46
N GLU A 127 7.24 14.83 18.31
CA GLU A 127 8.38 15.36 17.57
C GLU A 127 9.71 14.91 18.19
N THR A 128 9.85 15.00 19.52
CA THR A 128 11.03 14.52 20.24
C THR A 128 11.26 13.03 20.03
N LEU A 129 10.21 12.21 20.16
CA LEU A 129 10.29 10.75 20.02
C LEU A 129 10.64 10.32 18.59
N VAL A 130 10.08 10.98 17.58
CA VAL A 130 10.43 10.74 16.16
C VAL A 130 11.90 11.07 15.95
N ARG A 131 12.38 12.22 16.42
CA ARG A 131 13.79 12.60 16.28
C ARG A 131 14.73 11.62 16.97
N GLU A 132 14.46 11.26 18.22
CA GLU A 132 15.24 10.28 18.98
C GLU A 132 15.27 8.92 18.28
N ARG A 133 14.13 8.46 17.74
CA ARG A 133 14.04 7.14 17.13
C ARG A 133 14.76 7.06 15.78
N PHE A 134 14.72 8.12 14.99
CA PHE A 134 15.32 8.17 13.65
C PHE A 134 16.68 8.89 13.61
N ASN A 135 17.24 9.23 14.78
CA ASN A 135 18.48 10.02 14.91
C ASN A 135 18.46 11.31 14.06
N LEU A 136 17.31 11.99 14.01
CA LEU A 136 17.20 13.24 13.25
C LEU A 136 17.88 14.37 14.03
N PRO A 137 18.65 15.24 13.37
CA PRO A 137 19.28 16.38 14.03
C PRO A 137 18.21 17.27 14.66
N ALA A 138 18.51 17.82 15.84
CA ALA A 138 17.67 18.86 16.39
C ALA A 138 17.59 20.01 15.38
N THR A 139 16.38 20.46 15.06
CA THR A 139 16.19 21.74 14.38
C THR A 139 16.78 22.81 15.29
N THR A 140 18.04 23.17 15.05
CA THR A 140 18.57 24.44 15.52
C THR A 140 17.64 25.50 14.96
N ASN A 141 17.15 26.39 15.82
CA ASN A 141 16.42 27.58 15.39
C ASN A 141 17.37 28.41 14.52
N SER A 142 17.53 28.02 13.25
CA SER A 142 18.24 28.81 12.26
C SER A 142 17.28 29.90 11.82
N GLU A 143 17.83 31.09 11.80
CA GLU A 143 17.18 32.35 11.54
C GLU A 143 16.38 32.34 10.25
N ALA A 144 15.42 33.26 10.19
CA ALA A 144 14.52 33.49 9.08
C ALA A 144 15.24 33.50 7.72
N GLU A 145 15.19 32.39 7.00
CA GLU A 145 15.48 32.33 5.58
C GLU A 145 14.20 32.05 4.80
N THR A 146 13.89 33.02 3.96
CA THR A 146 12.68 33.22 3.15
C THR A 146 12.62 32.26 1.97
N THR A 147 12.76 30.96 2.21
CA THR A 147 12.48 29.90 1.23
C THR A 147 11.72 28.80 1.94
N THR A 148 10.39 28.81 1.74
CA THR A 148 9.37 27.95 2.35
C THR A 148 9.83 26.51 2.67
N PRO A 149 10.20 26.23 3.93
CA PRO A 149 10.24 24.88 4.46
C PRO A 149 8.81 24.55 4.94
N ALA A 150 8.38 23.30 4.81
CA ALA A 150 7.06 22.86 5.26
C ALA A 150 6.84 23.25 6.74
N THR A 151 5.99 24.26 6.96
CA THR A 151 5.70 24.78 8.30
C THR A 151 4.78 23.80 8.99
N LEU A 152 5.26 23.14 10.05
CA LEU A 152 4.37 22.51 11.02
C LEU A 152 3.58 23.62 11.71
N ILE A 153 2.35 23.88 11.25
CA ILE A 153 1.49 24.92 11.83
C ILE A 153 1.03 24.44 13.21
N ARG A 154 1.66 25.00 14.23
CA ARG A 154 1.29 24.81 15.63
C ARG A 154 0.14 25.78 15.93
N HIS A 155 -1.10 25.28 15.94
CA HIS A 155 -2.22 26.12 16.39
C HIS A 155 -2.15 26.32 17.91
N SER A 156 -2.59 27.49 18.38
CA SER A 156 -2.56 27.95 19.79
C SER A 156 -3.34 27.08 20.78
N ASN A 157 -4.04 26.06 20.29
CA ASN A 157 -4.79 25.04 21.02
C ASN A 157 -4.09 23.67 21.03
N GLY A 158 -2.81 23.59 20.67
CA GLY A 158 -1.99 22.36 20.78
C GLY A 158 -2.25 21.32 19.69
N SER A 159 -3.07 21.65 18.68
CA SER A 159 -3.27 20.80 17.51
C SER A 159 -2.11 21.00 16.51
N VAL A 160 -1.43 19.90 16.19
CA VAL A 160 -0.43 19.84 15.10
C VAL A 160 -1.16 19.31 13.88
N ILE A 161 -1.53 20.20 12.96
CA ILE A 161 -1.97 19.78 11.63
C ILE A 161 -0.70 19.64 10.80
N ALA A 162 -0.40 18.43 10.35
CA ALA A 162 0.61 18.24 9.32
C ALA A 162 0.11 18.96 8.07
N ASP A 163 0.72 20.09 7.75
CA ASP A 163 0.44 20.83 6.52
C ASP A 163 0.60 19.87 5.34
N GLY A 164 -0.34 19.91 4.40
CA GLY A 164 -0.58 18.88 3.38
C GLY A 164 0.53 18.70 2.33
N ASN A 165 1.72 19.24 2.60
CA ASN A 165 2.89 19.27 1.72
C ASN A 165 4.09 18.49 2.29
N LEU A 166 3.84 17.39 3.01
CA LEU A 166 4.85 16.34 3.15
C LEU A 166 4.99 15.65 1.79
N ASN A 167 5.87 16.18 0.94
CA ASN A 167 6.44 15.53 -0.24
C ASN A 167 7.32 14.33 0.18
N VAL A 168 6.75 13.40 0.96
CA VAL A 168 7.32 12.10 1.31
C VAL A 168 6.76 11.00 0.39
N GLY A 169 5.87 11.38 -0.54
CA GLY A 169 5.52 10.57 -1.70
C GLY A 169 6.68 10.52 -2.69
N GLY A 170 7.73 9.76 -2.36
CA GLY A 170 8.72 9.33 -3.34
C GLY A 170 8.04 8.54 -4.47
N ASN A 171 8.84 8.19 -5.49
CA ASN A 171 8.47 7.51 -6.74
C ASN A 171 7.71 6.15 -6.63
N HIS A 172 7.04 5.86 -5.51
CA HIS A 172 6.33 4.61 -5.19
C HIS A 172 4.88 4.84 -4.72
N ALA A 173 4.38 6.08 -4.74
CA ALA A 173 2.99 6.38 -4.39
C ALA A 173 2.07 6.04 -5.58
N THR A 174 1.39 4.90 -5.51
CA THR A 174 0.61 4.34 -6.64
C THR A 174 -0.84 4.84 -6.74
N GLY A 175 -1.35 5.53 -5.72
CA GLY A 175 -2.77 5.91 -5.66
C GLY A 175 -3.75 4.73 -5.60
N ALA A 176 -3.31 3.53 -5.23
CA ALA A 176 -4.11 2.30 -5.35
C ALA A 176 -5.55 2.36 -4.78
N SER A 177 -5.76 3.11 -3.68
CA SER A 177 -7.09 3.24 -3.07
C SER A 177 -8.12 3.89 -4.00
N THR A 178 -7.70 4.79 -4.90
CA THR A 178 -8.59 5.41 -5.89
C THR A 178 -8.75 4.58 -7.16
N LEU A 179 -7.99 3.49 -7.30
CA LEU A 179 -7.94 2.66 -8.50
C LEU A 179 -8.58 1.28 -8.28
N VAL A 180 -9.15 1.01 -7.10
CA VAL A 180 -9.74 -0.30 -6.78
C VAL A 180 -10.79 -0.72 -7.80
N GLN A 181 -11.69 0.19 -8.21
CA GLN A 181 -12.73 -0.09 -9.21
C GLN A 181 -12.19 -0.30 -10.63
N GLN A 182 -11.00 0.22 -10.93
CA GLN A 182 -10.34 0.06 -12.23
C GLN A 182 -9.70 -1.32 -12.38
N TYR A 183 -9.22 -1.92 -11.29
CA TYR A 183 -8.44 -3.16 -11.32
C TYR A 183 -9.20 -4.37 -10.77
N TYR A 184 -9.98 -4.20 -9.71
CA TYR A 184 -10.70 -5.32 -9.12
C TYR A 184 -11.94 -5.71 -9.95
N THR A 185 -12.10 -7.03 -10.09
CA THR A 185 -13.33 -7.76 -10.39
C THR A 185 -13.82 -8.48 -9.13
N PRO A 186 -15.12 -8.83 -9.04
CA PRO A 186 -15.64 -9.65 -7.95
C PRO A 186 -14.82 -10.95 -7.72
N GLN A 187 -14.36 -11.56 -8.82
CA GLN A 187 -13.54 -12.77 -8.78
C GLN A 187 -12.15 -12.50 -8.18
N SER A 188 -11.47 -11.44 -8.61
CA SER A 188 -10.17 -11.05 -8.05
C SER A 188 -10.27 -10.62 -6.58
N VAL A 189 -11.33 -9.92 -6.16
CA VAL A 189 -11.57 -9.56 -4.75
C VAL A 189 -11.66 -10.82 -3.90
N ARG A 190 -12.49 -11.78 -4.32
CA ARG A 190 -12.66 -13.05 -3.60
C ARG A 190 -11.32 -13.78 -3.41
N ARG A 191 -10.49 -13.85 -4.46
CA ARG A 191 -9.18 -14.51 -4.39
C ARG A 191 -8.18 -13.76 -3.50
N VAL A 192 -8.08 -12.44 -3.61
CA VAL A 192 -7.17 -11.66 -2.75
C VAL A 192 -7.60 -11.73 -1.29
N LEU A 193 -8.91 -11.71 -1.00
CA LEU A 193 -9.43 -11.93 0.35
C LEU A 193 -9.05 -13.31 0.90
N GLN A 194 -9.02 -14.36 0.08
CA GLN A 194 -8.52 -15.66 0.54
C GLN A 194 -7.07 -15.58 1.01
N TYR A 195 -6.20 -14.87 0.27
CA TYR A 195 -4.80 -14.70 0.63
C TYR A 195 -4.59 -13.84 1.87
N LEU A 196 -5.43 -12.82 2.06
CA LEU A 196 -5.27 -11.80 3.10
C LEU A 196 -6.27 -11.92 4.25
N SER A 197 -7.10 -12.96 4.28
CA SER A 197 -8.10 -13.21 5.33
C SER A 197 -7.50 -13.19 6.73
N ILE A 198 -6.24 -13.63 6.86
CA ILE A 198 -5.49 -13.60 8.11
C ILE A 198 -5.21 -12.17 8.60
N ASP A 199 -5.00 -11.19 7.72
CA ASP A 199 -4.84 -9.78 8.11
C ASP A 199 -6.14 -9.27 8.73
N TYR A 200 -7.27 -9.46 8.05
CA TYR A 200 -8.57 -9.02 8.55
C TYR A 200 -8.93 -9.68 9.89
N THR A 201 -8.73 -10.98 10.00
CA THR A 201 -9.10 -11.73 11.21
C THR A 201 -8.17 -11.42 12.39
N LEU A 202 -6.86 -11.40 12.18
CA LEU A 202 -5.90 -11.29 13.28
C LEU A 202 -5.64 -9.85 13.71
N LEU A 203 -5.92 -8.88 12.85
CA LEU A 203 -5.77 -7.45 13.15
C LEU A 203 -7.12 -6.78 13.45
N ASP A 204 -8.22 -7.54 13.47
CA ASP A 204 -9.58 -7.07 13.76
C ASP A 204 -9.95 -5.90 12.82
N LEU A 205 -9.76 -6.12 11.51
CA LEU A 205 -10.07 -5.13 10.48
C LEU A 205 -11.36 -5.53 9.76
N ASP A 206 -12.19 -4.53 9.47
CA ASP A 206 -13.36 -4.69 8.63
C ASP A 206 -12.96 -4.78 7.15
N ILE A 207 -13.70 -5.58 6.38
CA ILE A 207 -13.63 -5.56 4.92
C ILE A 207 -14.24 -4.23 4.45
N PRO A 208 -13.60 -3.50 3.52
CA PRO A 208 -14.12 -2.21 3.11
C PRO A 208 -15.42 -2.36 2.29
N ASP A 209 -16.37 -1.44 2.50
CA ASP A 209 -17.72 -1.45 1.89
C ASP A 209 -17.69 -1.73 0.37
N TRP A 210 -16.79 -1.09 -0.38
CA TRP A 210 -16.68 -1.28 -1.82
C TRP A 210 -16.38 -2.73 -2.24
N ALA A 211 -15.68 -3.48 -1.39
CA ALA A 211 -15.37 -4.88 -1.64
C ALA A 211 -16.57 -5.76 -1.32
N GLU A 212 -17.31 -5.46 -0.24
CA GLU A 212 -18.57 -6.14 0.08
C GLU A 212 -19.62 -5.93 -1.01
N GLU A 213 -19.79 -4.69 -1.48
CA GLU A 213 -20.65 -4.33 -2.60
C GLU A 213 -20.29 -5.13 -3.86
N MET A 214 -19.00 -5.16 -4.23
CA MET A 214 -18.52 -5.89 -5.41
C MET A 214 -18.77 -7.40 -5.30
N LEU A 215 -18.77 -7.97 -4.09
CA LEU A 215 -19.06 -9.39 -3.88
C LEU A 215 -20.56 -9.71 -3.86
N ALA A 216 -21.41 -8.72 -3.56
CA ALA A 216 -22.86 -8.85 -3.55
C ALA A 216 -23.50 -8.82 -4.95
N GLU A 217 -22.77 -8.36 -5.97
CA GLU A 217 -23.24 -8.26 -7.36
C GLU A 217 -23.28 -9.61 -8.13
N ILE A 218 -22.96 -10.74 -7.49
CA ILE A 218 -22.95 -12.09 -8.09
C ILE A 218 -24.16 -12.91 -7.63
#